data_AF-A0ABD3D5A5-F1
#
_entry.id   AF-A0ABD3D5A5-F1
#
_cell.length_a   1.000
_cell.length_b   1.000
_cell.length_c   1.000
_cell.angle_alpha   90.00
_cell.angle_beta   90.00
_cell.angle_gamma   90.00
#
_symmetry.space_group_name_H-M   'P 1'
#
loop_
_entity.id
_entity.type
_entity.pdbx_description
1 polymer ?
#
loop_
_entity_poly.entity_id
_entity_poly.type
_entity_poly.pdbx_seq_one_letter_code
_entity_poly.pdbx_strand_id
1 'polypeptide(L)'
;MSAHYTLDTKLNLNMLHLTKIILSFSFLSILIALAQDDPVPKVLVTKITHYQSTNSPFYDRTLSTKDVADMELTSSISRALYLSSNISTSLELTDIDSQLIPGKLNGFLVHLRVGSKEVDQYVYMDTGSNLLWINCEPCGYNVPGPIFDPKESTSHEPEDCDYQDTCDASGAVKIDCDDYYNYDLDGCKYSVVYGSGGYSNGYLARETLKFGRISNETLRNIVFGCARRTNLNMNGILGLGNLRLSLISQYNASKFSYCIGNISDRSYEYNELVIGNGVQLWGPQTPLIVEDKYYINLEGIKIGWRTVVFDPKIFRRSSSEYTGGMVVDTGSTLSFIPLSVLTSFENSISQVIEKQFQTILSHTTITTQGYAIMVW
;
A
#
# COMPACT_ATOMS: atom_id res chain seq x y z
N MET A 1 -57.52 -57.27 -52.33
CA MET A 1 -56.25 -56.56 -52.59
C MET A 1 -55.72 -56.06 -51.26
N SER A 2 -54.63 -56.66 -50.79
CA SER A 2 -53.97 -56.36 -49.51
C SER A 2 -53.00 -55.20 -49.71
N ALA A 3 -53.22 -54.07 -49.03
CA ALA A 3 -52.27 -52.96 -48.98
C ALA A 3 -51.54 -53.00 -47.63
N HIS A 4 -50.28 -53.45 -47.67
CA HIS A 4 -49.36 -53.36 -46.55
C HIS A 4 -48.92 -51.91 -46.35
N TYR A 5 -49.20 -51.35 -45.17
CA TYR A 5 -48.56 -50.13 -44.69
C TYR A 5 -47.16 -50.49 -44.15
N THR A 6 -46.13 -50.33 -44.98
CA THR A 6 -44.74 -50.23 -44.48
C THR A 6 -44.55 -48.84 -43.92
N LEU A 7 -44.83 -48.69 -42.62
CA LEU A 7 -44.51 -47.48 -41.86
C LEU A 7 -42.98 -47.31 -41.85
N ASP A 8 -42.55 -46.11 -42.20
CA ASP A 8 -41.20 -45.76 -42.59
C ASP A 8 -40.18 -45.86 -41.42
N THR A 9 -39.62 -47.06 -41.24
CA THR A 9 -38.61 -47.35 -40.21
C THR A 9 -37.34 -46.49 -40.33
N LYS A 10 -37.06 -45.91 -41.51
CA LYS A 10 -35.93 -44.99 -41.70
C LYS A 10 -36.15 -43.63 -41.05
N LEU A 11 -37.39 -43.12 -41.05
CA LEU A 11 -37.73 -41.83 -40.44
C LEU A 11 -37.55 -41.88 -38.91
N ASN A 12 -37.99 -42.98 -38.29
CA ASN A 12 -37.87 -43.20 -36.84
C ASN A 12 -36.41 -43.33 -36.38
N LEU A 13 -35.56 -44.00 -37.16
CA LEU A 13 -34.14 -44.17 -36.81
C LEU A 13 -33.38 -42.82 -36.84
N ASN A 14 -33.68 -41.98 -37.83
CA ASN A 14 -33.10 -40.65 -37.96
C ASN A 14 -33.56 -39.71 -36.84
N MET A 15 -34.85 -39.77 -36.46
CA MET A 15 -35.39 -39.01 -35.33
C MET A 15 -34.77 -39.43 -33.98
N LEU A 16 -34.50 -40.73 -33.80
CA LEU A 16 -33.82 -41.25 -32.60
C LEU A 16 -32.35 -40.81 -32.54
N HIS A 17 -31.68 -40.73 -33.69
CA HIS A 17 -30.32 -40.22 -33.78
C HIS A 17 -30.25 -38.73 -33.47
N LEU A 18 -31.18 -37.93 -33.99
CA LEU A 18 -31.24 -36.49 -33.77
C LEU A 18 -31.51 -36.16 -32.29
N THR A 19 -32.42 -36.88 -31.65
CA THR A 19 -32.71 -36.71 -30.21
C THR A 19 -31.53 -37.10 -29.32
N LYS A 20 -30.79 -38.17 -29.64
CA LYS A 20 -29.55 -38.51 -28.93
C LYS A 20 -28.48 -37.44 -29.07
N ILE A 21 -28.33 -36.86 -30.26
CA ILE A 21 -27.39 -35.76 -30.52
C ILE A 21 -27.77 -34.53 -29.69
N ILE A 22 -29.04 -34.11 -29.73
CA ILE A 22 -29.54 -32.95 -28.97
C ILE A 22 -29.35 -33.16 -27.46
N LEU A 23 -29.69 -34.35 -26.93
CA LEU A 23 -29.49 -34.67 -25.51
C LEU A 23 -28.00 -34.66 -25.13
N SER A 24 -27.11 -35.14 -26.00
CA SER A 24 -25.66 -35.12 -25.75
C SER A 24 -25.09 -33.70 -25.72
N PHE A 25 -25.54 -32.81 -26.61
CA PHE A 25 -25.16 -31.40 -26.58
C PHE A 25 -25.70 -30.69 -25.33
N SER A 26 -26.94 -31.00 -24.94
CA SER A 26 -27.57 -30.44 -23.74
C SER A 26 -26.82 -30.84 -22.47
N PHE A 27 -26.43 -32.12 -22.36
CA PHE A 27 -25.67 -32.64 -21.23
C PHE A 27 -24.25 -32.04 -21.19
N LEU A 28 -23.62 -31.86 -22.35
CA LEU A 28 -22.31 -31.23 -22.45
C LEU A 28 -22.36 -29.75 -22.04
N SER A 29 -23.39 -29.00 -22.43
CA SER A 29 -23.56 -27.61 -21.99
C SER A 29 -23.82 -27.49 -20.48
N ILE A 30 -24.54 -28.44 -19.87
CA ILE A 30 -24.75 -28.47 -18.43
C ILE A 30 -23.46 -28.83 -17.69
N LEU A 31 -22.67 -29.78 -18.22
CA LEU A 31 -21.36 -30.11 -17.66
C LEU A 31 -20.36 -28.94 -17.76
N ILE A 32 -20.39 -28.16 -18.86
CA ILE A 32 -19.57 -26.95 -19.00
C ILE A 32 -20.03 -25.86 -18.02
N ALA A 33 -21.34 -25.69 -17.82
CA ALA A 33 -21.88 -24.73 -16.85
C ALA A 33 -21.59 -25.13 -15.39
N LEU A 34 -21.52 -26.44 -15.09
CA LEU A 34 -21.17 -26.96 -13.77
C LEU A 34 -19.65 -27.09 -13.53
N ALA A 35 -18.84 -26.97 -14.59
CA ALA A 35 -17.38 -27.01 -14.54
C ALA A 35 -16.73 -25.61 -14.56
N GLN A 36 -17.53 -24.53 -14.55
CA GLN A 36 -17.05 -23.24 -14.11
C GLN A 36 -16.89 -23.30 -12.59
N ASP A 37 -15.74 -23.80 -12.12
CA ASP A 37 -15.21 -23.36 -10.84
C ASP A 37 -15.29 -21.83 -10.85
N ASP A 38 -15.99 -21.24 -9.87
CA ASP A 38 -15.89 -19.80 -9.65
C ASP A 38 -14.41 -19.46 -9.65
N PRO A 39 -13.92 -18.58 -10.55
CA PRO A 39 -12.50 -18.31 -10.63
C PRO A 39 -12.07 -17.81 -9.25
N VAL A 40 -11.18 -18.57 -8.59
CA VAL A 40 -10.60 -18.18 -7.31
C VAL A 40 -10.20 -16.72 -7.46
N PRO A 41 -10.75 -15.80 -6.64
CA PRO A 41 -10.55 -14.38 -6.90
C PRO A 41 -9.06 -14.07 -6.93
N LYS A 42 -8.61 -13.41 -8.00
CA LYS A 42 -7.20 -13.13 -8.23
C LYS A 42 -6.64 -12.32 -7.07
N VAL A 43 -5.67 -12.87 -6.36
CA VAL A 43 -4.95 -12.20 -5.27
C VAL A 43 -3.45 -12.28 -5.52
N LEU A 44 -2.80 -11.15 -5.35
CA LEU A 44 -1.36 -11.01 -5.32
C LEU A 44 -0.92 -11.08 -3.87
N VAL A 45 -0.10 -12.08 -3.55
CA VAL A 45 0.46 -12.29 -2.22
C VAL A 45 1.97 -12.11 -2.30
N THR A 46 2.50 -11.24 -1.45
CA THR A 46 3.94 -11.01 -1.31
C THR A 46 4.34 -10.86 0.14
N LYS A 47 5.52 -11.37 0.49
CA LYS A 47 6.15 -11.06 1.77
C LYS A 47 6.55 -9.58 1.80
N ILE A 48 6.48 -8.97 2.97
CA ILE A 48 7.05 -7.65 3.22
C ILE A 48 8.13 -7.75 4.29
N THR A 49 9.19 -6.96 4.15
CA THR A 49 10.38 -7.07 5.01
C THR A 49 10.67 -5.72 5.63
N HIS A 50 10.72 -5.64 6.96
CA HIS A 50 11.15 -4.40 7.62
C HIS A 50 12.58 -4.05 7.17
N TYR A 51 12.87 -2.78 6.89
CA TYR A 51 14.16 -2.38 6.31
C TYR A 51 15.38 -2.77 7.17
N GLN A 52 15.21 -2.85 8.50
CA GLN A 52 16.24 -3.31 9.46
C GLN A 52 16.07 -4.78 9.90
N SER A 53 15.29 -5.56 9.16
CA SER A 53 15.26 -7.00 9.35
C SER A 53 16.59 -7.61 8.93
N THR A 54 17.03 -8.69 9.59
CA THR A 54 18.22 -9.46 9.19
C THR A 54 18.11 -10.05 7.78
N ASN A 55 16.88 -10.14 7.24
CA ASN A 55 16.58 -10.64 5.89
C ASN A 55 16.49 -9.51 4.84
N SER A 56 16.65 -8.24 5.25
CA SER A 56 16.62 -7.09 4.35
C SER A 56 17.95 -6.94 3.60
N PRO A 57 17.94 -6.64 2.29
CA PRO A 57 19.17 -6.28 1.57
C PRO A 57 19.78 -4.96 2.07
N PHE A 58 19.01 -4.15 2.80
CA PHE A 58 19.42 -2.87 3.36
C PHE A 58 19.68 -2.94 4.87
N TYR A 59 19.84 -4.14 5.43
CA TYR A 59 20.11 -4.33 6.85
C TYR A 59 21.48 -3.74 7.23
N ASP A 60 21.47 -2.82 8.18
CA ASP A 60 22.70 -2.21 8.71
C ASP A 60 22.95 -2.69 10.14
N ARG A 61 23.97 -3.55 10.29
CA ARG A 61 24.38 -4.11 11.58
C ARG A 61 24.97 -3.09 12.54
N THR A 62 25.39 -1.92 12.04
CA THR A 62 25.98 -0.86 12.86
C THR A 62 24.93 -0.07 13.63
N LEU A 63 23.66 -0.13 13.21
CA LEU A 63 22.57 0.61 13.83
C LEU A 63 22.03 -0.09 15.08
N SER A 64 22.10 0.62 16.21
CA SER A 64 21.43 0.19 17.43
C SER A 64 19.91 0.33 17.31
N THR A 65 19.17 -0.33 18.21
CA THR A 65 17.71 -0.16 18.29
C THR A 65 17.32 1.30 18.53
N LYS A 66 18.15 2.06 19.27
CA LYS A 66 17.92 3.49 19.50
C LYS A 66 18.08 4.30 18.22
N ASP A 67 19.14 4.04 17.44
CA ASP A 67 19.36 4.76 16.18
C ASP A 67 18.20 4.55 15.21
N VAL A 68 17.71 3.31 15.12
CA VAL A 68 16.52 2.95 14.33
C VAL A 68 15.29 3.72 14.82
N ALA A 69 15.02 3.72 16.13
CA ALA A 69 13.90 4.45 16.70
C ALA A 69 13.98 5.97 16.47
N ASP A 70 15.18 6.57 16.60
CA ASP A 70 15.39 8.00 16.35
C ASP A 70 15.16 8.35 14.86
N MET A 71 15.55 7.48 13.94
CA MET A 71 15.29 7.64 12.51
C MET A 71 13.80 7.56 12.18
N GLU A 72 13.11 6.56 12.72
CA GLU A 72 11.67 6.38 12.55
C GLU A 72 10.88 7.55 13.16
N LEU A 73 11.28 8.04 14.34
CA LEU A 73 10.69 9.20 14.98
C LEU A 73 10.84 10.45 14.13
N THR A 74 12.06 10.73 13.65
CA THR A 74 12.30 11.90 12.81
C THR A 74 11.42 11.84 11.56
N SER A 75 11.38 10.69 10.87
CA SER A 75 10.60 10.50 9.63
C SER A 75 9.11 10.71 9.86
N SER A 76 8.63 10.17 10.96
CA SER A 76 7.25 10.26 11.38
C SER A 76 6.88 11.73 11.73
N ILE A 77 7.74 12.49 12.43
CA ILE A 77 7.49 13.91 12.75
C ILE A 77 7.35 14.74 11.48
N SER A 78 8.25 14.55 10.50
CA SER A 78 8.17 15.27 9.23
C SER A 78 6.83 15.02 8.53
N ARG A 79 6.36 13.75 8.51
CA ARG A 79 5.04 13.38 7.98
C ARG A 79 3.89 14.12 8.67
N ALA A 80 3.92 14.20 10.00
CA ALA A 80 2.88 14.84 10.79
C ALA A 80 2.78 16.35 10.51
N LEU A 81 3.92 17.04 10.43
CA LEU A 81 4.00 18.48 10.17
C LEU A 81 3.42 18.85 8.80
N TYR A 82 3.54 17.97 7.83
CA TYR A 82 2.97 18.18 6.51
C TYR A 82 1.49 17.89 6.44
N LEU A 83 1.02 16.85 7.12
CA LEU A 83 -0.41 16.60 7.20
C LEU A 83 -1.10 17.79 7.87
N SER A 84 -0.46 18.42 8.85
CA SER A 84 -0.97 19.63 9.49
C SER A 84 -0.83 20.90 8.65
N SER A 85 0.23 21.06 7.85
CA SER A 85 0.36 22.22 6.96
C SER A 85 -0.75 22.28 5.91
N ASN A 86 -1.22 21.12 5.44
CA ASN A 86 -2.30 21.04 4.45
C ASN A 86 -3.68 21.40 5.01
N ILE A 87 -3.83 21.50 6.33
CA ILE A 87 -5.09 21.85 7.01
C ILE A 87 -5.27 23.39 7.10
N SER A 88 -4.22 24.19 6.86
CA SER A 88 -4.20 25.63 7.14
C SER A 88 -4.07 26.48 5.87
N THR A 89 -5.19 26.72 5.16
CA THR A 89 -5.45 27.76 4.13
C THR A 89 -4.39 28.10 3.06
N SER A 90 -4.83 27.98 1.80
CA SER A 90 -4.38 28.71 0.59
C SER A 90 -2.88 28.72 0.29
N LEU A 91 -2.40 27.76 -0.51
CA LEU A 91 -1.22 27.92 -1.36
C LEU A 91 -1.37 26.96 -2.55
N GLU A 92 -0.96 27.43 -3.73
CA GLU A 92 -1.14 26.77 -5.03
C GLU A 92 -0.69 25.30 -5.04
N LEU A 93 -1.52 24.47 -5.68
CA LEU A 93 -1.37 23.03 -5.92
C LEU A 93 0.02 22.68 -6.45
N THR A 94 0.97 22.41 -5.55
CA THR A 94 2.21 21.77 -5.90
C THR A 94 2.67 20.84 -4.78
N ASP A 95 2.50 19.54 -5.04
CA ASP A 95 3.18 18.40 -4.44
C ASP A 95 2.83 18.00 -3.02
N ILE A 96 1.86 17.10 -2.91
CA ILE A 96 1.47 16.48 -1.66
C ILE A 96 1.15 14.98 -1.88
N ASP A 97 2.02 14.01 -1.50
CA ASP A 97 1.40 12.81 -0.89
C ASP A 97 2.05 12.04 0.27
N SER A 98 3.36 11.81 0.37
CA SER A 98 3.90 11.02 1.50
C SER A 98 5.28 11.48 1.94
N GLN A 99 5.83 11.01 3.07
CA GLN A 99 7.12 11.48 3.58
C GLN A 99 8.02 10.36 4.07
N LEU A 100 9.12 10.16 3.35
CA LEU A 100 10.33 9.47 3.79
C LEU A 100 11.45 10.50 3.85
N ILE A 101 12.15 10.67 4.98
CA ILE A 101 13.23 11.68 5.10
C ILE A 101 14.33 11.47 4.04
N PRO A 102 14.81 12.53 3.37
CA PRO A 102 15.98 12.47 2.51
C PRO A 102 17.15 11.77 3.23
N GLY A 103 17.61 10.67 2.66
CA GLY A 103 18.76 9.91 3.18
C GLY A 103 18.46 8.89 4.28
N LYS A 104 17.23 8.75 4.79
CA LYS A 104 16.91 7.78 5.86
C LYS A 104 15.77 6.85 5.46
N LEU A 105 16.14 5.57 5.34
CA LEU A 105 15.26 4.44 5.07
C LEU A 105 14.34 4.17 6.27
N ASN A 106 13.04 4.03 6.07
CA ASN A 106 12.11 3.55 7.10
C ASN A 106 10.89 2.83 6.48
N GLY A 107 10.34 1.86 7.21
CA GLY A 107 9.13 1.12 6.80
C GLY A 107 9.42 -0.28 6.24
N PHE A 108 8.44 -0.80 5.50
CA PHE A 108 8.43 -2.17 4.99
C PHE A 108 8.66 -2.21 3.48
N LEU A 109 9.57 -3.09 3.08
CA LEU A 109 9.95 -3.34 1.69
C LEU A 109 9.05 -4.42 1.09
N VAL A 110 8.68 -4.22 -0.17
CA VAL A 110 8.07 -5.22 -1.05
C VAL A 110 9.10 -5.64 -2.08
N HIS A 111 9.28 -6.94 -2.24
CA HIS A 111 10.13 -7.50 -3.29
C HIS A 111 9.32 -7.76 -4.56
N LEU A 112 9.78 -7.19 -5.67
CA LEU A 112 9.21 -7.42 -7.00
C LEU A 112 10.33 -7.51 -8.04
N ARG A 113 10.05 -8.11 -9.19
CA ARG A 113 10.98 -8.21 -10.32
C ARG A 113 10.43 -7.43 -11.51
N VAL A 114 11.29 -6.69 -12.21
CA VAL A 114 10.91 -5.76 -13.28
C VAL A 114 11.58 -6.14 -14.60
N GLY A 115 10.80 -6.06 -15.68
CA GLY A 115 11.29 -6.22 -17.05
C GLY A 115 11.53 -7.64 -17.50
N SER A 116 11.91 -7.78 -18.77
CA SER A 116 12.12 -9.09 -19.41
C SER A 116 13.27 -9.89 -18.80
N LYS A 117 14.22 -9.21 -18.13
CA LYS A 117 15.32 -9.82 -17.37
C LYS A 117 15.00 -10.08 -15.90
N GLU A 118 13.80 -9.73 -15.44
CA GLU A 118 13.34 -9.93 -14.07
C GLU A 118 14.27 -9.32 -13.01
N VAL A 119 14.71 -8.08 -13.21
CA VAL A 119 15.62 -7.39 -12.28
C VAL A 119 14.92 -7.21 -10.93
N ASP A 120 15.55 -7.70 -9.86
CA ASP A 120 15.03 -7.55 -8.49
C ASP A 120 14.93 -6.08 -8.08
N GLN A 121 13.81 -5.71 -7.44
CA GLN A 121 13.55 -4.38 -6.89
C GLN A 121 12.97 -4.53 -5.48
N TYR A 122 13.36 -3.61 -4.60
CA TYR A 122 12.97 -3.61 -3.19
C TYR A 122 12.40 -2.25 -2.84
N VAL A 123 11.08 -2.13 -2.95
CA VAL A 123 10.37 -0.84 -2.89
C VAL A 123 9.61 -0.69 -1.58
N TYR A 124 9.56 0.51 -1.03
CA TYR A 124 8.82 0.78 0.21
C TYR A 124 7.32 0.81 -0.05
N MET A 125 6.51 0.06 0.71
CA MET A 125 5.05 0.15 0.59
C MET A 125 4.51 1.43 1.23
N ASP A 126 3.63 2.13 0.52
CA ASP A 126 3.17 3.44 0.94
C ASP A 126 1.69 3.65 0.57
N THR A 127 0.80 3.55 1.55
CA THR A 127 -0.63 3.83 1.37
C THR A 127 -0.95 5.32 1.26
N GLY A 128 0.04 6.18 1.51
CA GLY A 128 -0.06 7.62 1.34
C GLY A 128 0.34 8.13 -0.03
N SER A 129 0.79 7.30 -0.98
CA SER A 129 1.14 7.73 -2.34
C SER A 129 0.61 6.80 -3.43
N ASN A 130 0.62 7.29 -4.67
CA ASN A 130 0.00 6.62 -5.80
C ASN A 130 1.02 5.97 -6.74
N LEU A 131 2.12 6.63 -7.11
CA LEU A 131 3.02 6.09 -8.14
C LEU A 131 3.98 5.02 -7.60
N LEU A 132 4.03 3.86 -8.25
CA LEU A 132 5.21 2.98 -8.19
C LEU A 132 6.36 3.64 -8.94
N TRP A 133 7.51 3.86 -8.31
CA TRP A 133 8.73 4.25 -9.03
C TRP A 133 9.95 3.50 -8.52
N ILE A 134 10.93 3.32 -9.41
CA ILE A 134 12.23 2.68 -9.14
C ILE A 134 13.36 3.49 -9.78
N ASN A 135 14.59 3.29 -9.32
CA ASN A 135 15.77 3.91 -9.93
C ASN A 135 16.11 3.28 -11.29
N CYS A 136 16.34 4.13 -12.30
CA CYS A 136 16.60 3.71 -13.67
C CYS A 136 17.84 4.34 -14.31
N GLU A 137 18.56 3.60 -15.16
CA GLU A 137 19.72 4.09 -15.92
C GLU A 137 19.35 4.99 -17.11
N PRO A 138 19.91 6.21 -17.26
CA PRO A 138 20.92 6.82 -16.38
C PRO A 138 20.32 7.37 -15.09
N CYS A 139 20.88 7.00 -13.95
CA CYS A 139 20.45 7.48 -12.64
C CYS A 139 21.42 8.51 -12.03
N GLY A 140 20.96 9.23 -11.02
CA GLY A 140 21.80 10.13 -10.22
C GLY A 140 22.89 9.39 -9.42
N TYR A 141 23.82 10.14 -8.86
CA TYR A 141 24.91 9.59 -8.03
C TYR A 141 24.38 8.98 -6.72
N ASN A 142 24.95 7.84 -6.32
CA ASN A 142 24.73 7.17 -5.02
C ASN A 142 23.28 6.73 -4.74
N VAL A 143 22.52 6.36 -5.76
CA VAL A 143 21.18 5.77 -5.56
C VAL A 143 21.29 4.27 -5.23
N PRO A 144 20.54 3.75 -4.24
CA PRO A 144 20.55 2.32 -3.93
C PRO A 144 19.99 1.49 -5.08
N GLY A 145 20.71 0.40 -5.39
CA GLY A 145 20.29 -0.60 -6.35
C GLY A 145 19.37 -1.68 -5.76
N PRO A 146 18.95 -2.66 -6.59
CA PRO A 146 19.36 -2.82 -7.99
C PRO A 146 18.76 -1.75 -8.93
N ILE A 147 19.56 -1.20 -9.84
CA ILE A 147 19.12 -0.18 -10.80
C ILE A 147 18.57 -0.89 -12.04
N PHE A 148 17.42 -0.45 -12.54
CA PHE A 148 16.81 -0.99 -13.74
C PHE A 148 17.36 -0.27 -15.00
N ASP A 149 17.76 -1.01 -16.03
CA ASP A 149 18.09 -0.42 -17.35
C ASP A 149 16.92 -0.70 -18.32
N PRO A 150 16.14 0.33 -18.68
CA PRO A 150 15.03 0.19 -19.62
C PRO A 150 15.43 -0.39 -20.97
N LYS A 151 16.65 -0.12 -21.45
CA LYS A 151 17.14 -0.57 -22.76
C LYS A 151 17.38 -2.08 -22.81
N GLU A 152 17.56 -2.69 -21.65
CA GLU A 152 17.81 -4.12 -21.51
C GLU A 152 16.52 -4.93 -21.33
N SER A 153 15.36 -4.26 -21.28
CA SER A 153 14.05 -4.89 -21.17
C SER A 153 13.30 -4.83 -22.50
N THR A 154 12.88 -5.99 -23.00
CA THR A 154 12.07 -6.08 -24.23
C THR A 154 10.59 -5.81 -24.01
N SER A 155 10.17 -5.59 -22.77
CA SER A 155 8.79 -5.25 -22.38
C SER A 155 8.64 -3.82 -21.87
N HIS A 156 9.70 -3.02 -21.97
CA HIS A 156 9.69 -1.61 -21.66
C HIS A 156 9.02 -0.84 -22.80
N GLU A 157 8.05 0.00 -22.46
CA GLU A 157 7.38 0.90 -23.40
C GLU A 157 7.25 2.29 -22.75
N PRO A 158 7.58 3.38 -23.45
CA PRO A 158 7.28 4.73 -22.97
C PRO A 158 5.79 4.94 -22.72
N GLU A 159 5.42 5.75 -21.73
CA GLU A 159 4.01 6.13 -21.52
C GLU A 159 3.65 7.33 -22.41
N ASP A 160 2.57 7.21 -23.19
CA ASP A 160 2.13 8.22 -24.18
C ASP A 160 1.41 9.45 -23.56
N CYS A 161 1.13 9.40 -22.26
CA CYS A 161 0.51 10.45 -21.44
C CYS A 161 -0.71 11.11 -22.05
N ASP A 162 -1.66 10.26 -22.44
CA ASP A 162 -3.01 10.72 -22.69
C ASP A 162 -3.54 11.46 -21.44
N TYR A 163 -3.96 12.70 -21.67
CA TYR A 163 -4.43 13.63 -20.66
C TYR A 163 -5.51 13.01 -19.76
N GLN A 164 -6.42 12.22 -20.34
CA GLN A 164 -7.57 11.67 -19.63
C GLN A 164 -7.24 10.45 -18.75
N ASP A 165 -6.15 9.75 -19.03
CA ASP A 165 -5.81 8.50 -18.35
C ASP A 165 -4.70 8.66 -17.32
N THR A 166 -3.70 9.49 -17.63
CA THR A 166 -2.46 9.58 -16.84
C THR A 166 -2.37 10.91 -16.08
N CYS A 167 -2.71 12.03 -16.71
CA CYS A 167 -2.44 13.38 -16.19
C CYS A 167 -3.43 13.82 -15.10
N ASP A 168 -4.73 13.57 -15.29
CA ASP A 168 -5.75 13.87 -14.29
C ASP A 168 -5.78 12.87 -13.11
N ALA A 169 -5.03 11.78 -13.23
CA ALA A 169 -5.07 10.64 -12.31
C ALA A 169 -3.89 10.57 -11.34
N SER A 170 -3.05 11.59 -11.34
CA SER A 170 -1.72 11.58 -10.72
C SER A 170 -1.72 12.11 -9.29
N GLY A 171 -2.74 12.91 -8.93
CA GLY A 171 -2.86 13.56 -7.64
C GLY A 171 -1.63 14.41 -7.32
N ALA A 172 -0.88 13.96 -6.32
CA ALA A 172 0.39 14.56 -5.91
C ALA A 172 1.51 14.54 -6.95
N VAL A 173 1.43 13.59 -7.88
CA VAL A 173 2.46 13.36 -8.88
C VAL A 173 2.21 14.37 -9.98
N LYS A 174 3.16 15.27 -10.21
CA LYS A 174 3.09 16.17 -11.37
C LYS A 174 3.54 15.42 -12.60
N ILE A 175 2.77 15.51 -13.67
CA ILE A 175 3.09 14.93 -14.96
C ILE A 175 3.09 16.04 -15.98
N ASP A 176 4.15 16.12 -16.76
CA ASP A 176 4.29 17.07 -17.85
C ASP A 176 3.57 16.53 -19.09
N CYS A 177 2.31 16.93 -19.25
CA CYS A 177 1.41 16.45 -20.31
C CYS A 177 1.23 17.42 -21.48
N ASP A 178 1.84 18.60 -21.40
CA ASP A 178 1.66 19.67 -22.38
C ASP A 178 2.63 19.56 -23.57
N ASP A 179 3.65 18.69 -23.49
CA ASP A 179 4.72 18.59 -24.48
C ASP A 179 4.69 17.27 -25.29
N TYR A 180 3.51 16.93 -25.82
CA TYR A 180 3.23 15.71 -26.61
C TYR A 180 4.22 15.44 -27.76
N TYR A 181 4.88 16.47 -28.28
CA TYR A 181 5.78 16.39 -29.44
C TYR A 181 7.28 16.39 -29.09
N ASN A 182 7.64 16.44 -27.80
CA ASN A 182 9.00 16.66 -27.34
C ASN A 182 9.38 15.75 -26.17
N TYR A 183 8.58 14.70 -25.93
CA TYR A 183 9.02 13.58 -25.14
C TYR A 183 10.21 12.96 -25.87
N ASP A 184 11.38 13.06 -25.25
CA ASP A 184 12.44 12.09 -25.51
C ASP A 184 11.79 10.70 -25.54
N LEU A 185 12.31 9.76 -26.33
CA LEU A 185 11.80 8.40 -26.51
C LEU A 185 11.62 7.57 -25.20
N ASP A 186 11.72 8.20 -24.03
CA ASP A 186 11.66 7.70 -22.66
C ASP A 186 10.28 7.92 -21.98
N GLY A 187 9.34 8.68 -22.58
CA GLY A 187 7.98 8.92 -22.06
C GLY A 187 7.81 10.30 -21.42
N CYS A 188 6.75 10.53 -20.62
CA CYS A 188 6.51 11.87 -20.05
C CYS A 188 7.14 12.05 -18.69
N LYS A 189 7.59 13.28 -18.45
CA LYS A 189 8.27 13.63 -17.22
C LYS A 189 7.28 13.58 -16.07
N TYR A 190 7.66 12.88 -15.01
CA TYR A 190 6.99 12.98 -13.72
C TYR A 190 7.91 13.61 -12.69
N SER A 191 7.29 14.30 -11.75
CA SER A 191 7.92 14.78 -10.53
C SER A 191 7.01 14.45 -9.36
N VAL A 192 7.59 13.84 -8.33
CA VAL A 192 6.91 13.65 -7.05
C VAL A 192 7.80 14.19 -5.96
N VAL A 193 7.24 15.05 -5.11
CA VAL A 193 7.88 15.52 -3.89
C VAL A 193 7.14 14.92 -2.71
N TYR A 194 7.92 14.21 -1.92
CA TYR A 194 7.56 13.71 -0.62
C TYR A 194 7.68 14.89 0.33
N GLY A 195 6.69 15.12 1.19
CA GLY A 195 6.69 16.31 2.04
C GLY A 195 7.92 16.46 2.95
N SER A 196 8.78 15.44 3.07
CA SER A 196 10.03 15.47 3.83
C SER A 196 11.10 16.30 3.13
N GLY A 197 10.77 16.81 1.94
CA GLY A 197 11.69 17.36 0.97
C GLY A 197 12.36 16.29 0.10
N GLY A 198 12.02 15.01 0.29
CA GLY A 198 12.43 13.93 -0.59
C GLY A 198 11.78 14.09 -1.97
N TYR A 199 12.45 13.75 -3.06
CA TYR A 199 11.84 13.82 -4.39
C TYR A 199 12.31 12.69 -5.29
N SER A 200 11.47 12.36 -6.27
CA SER A 200 11.80 11.47 -7.39
C SER A 200 11.34 12.10 -8.69
N ASN A 201 12.27 12.26 -9.62
CA ASN A 201 12.04 12.84 -10.94
C ASN A 201 12.52 11.86 -12.01
N GLY A 202 11.73 11.69 -13.05
CA GLY A 202 12.04 10.75 -14.12
C GLY A 202 10.98 10.77 -15.20
N TYR A 203 10.81 9.63 -15.86
CA TYR A 203 9.84 9.47 -16.94
C TYR A 203 8.87 8.33 -16.60
N LEU A 204 7.61 8.48 -16.99
CA LEU A 204 6.63 7.40 -16.91
C LEU A 204 6.84 6.42 -18.06
N ALA A 205 6.74 5.14 -17.73
CA ALA A 205 6.84 4.05 -18.67
C ALA A 205 5.92 2.91 -18.24
N ARG A 206 5.65 2.00 -19.17
CA ARG A 206 4.99 0.72 -18.92
C ARG A 206 6.01 -0.39 -18.84
N GLU A 207 5.75 -1.34 -17.94
CA GLU A 207 6.59 -2.52 -17.80
C GLU A 207 5.82 -3.74 -17.25
N THR A 208 6.45 -4.90 -17.36
CA THR A 208 6.04 -6.16 -16.75
C THR A 208 6.64 -6.29 -15.35
N LEU A 209 5.78 -6.49 -14.35
CA LEU A 209 6.15 -6.72 -12.96
C LEU A 209 5.82 -8.15 -12.54
N LYS A 210 6.68 -8.74 -11.71
CA LYS A 210 6.43 -10.04 -11.07
C LYS A 210 6.59 -9.92 -9.57
N PHE A 211 5.55 -10.28 -8.83
CA PHE A 211 5.54 -10.16 -7.36
C PHE A 211 5.87 -11.47 -6.69
N GLY A 212 6.93 -11.44 -5.86
CA GLY A 212 7.29 -12.49 -4.91
C GLY A 212 7.38 -13.92 -5.45
N ARG A 213 7.65 -14.86 -4.53
CA ARG A 213 7.75 -16.29 -4.79
C ARG A 213 6.42 -17.04 -4.63
N ILE A 214 5.44 -16.42 -3.95
CA ILE A 214 4.22 -17.08 -3.47
C ILE A 214 3.14 -17.12 -4.56
N SER A 215 2.86 -15.99 -5.21
CA SER A 215 1.76 -15.90 -6.17
C SER A 215 2.20 -16.09 -7.63
N ASN A 216 3.51 -15.99 -7.97
CA ASN A 216 4.03 -16.07 -9.35
C ASN A 216 3.22 -15.23 -10.37
N GLU A 217 2.53 -14.21 -9.89
CA GLU A 217 1.65 -13.37 -10.70
C GLU A 217 2.50 -12.42 -11.55
N THR A 218 2.18 -12.38 -12.85
CA THR A 218 2.81 -11.47 -13.80
C THR A 218 1.81 -10.39 -14.17
N LEU A 219 2.14 -9.15 -13.83
CA LEU A 219 1.39 -7.97 -14.21
C LEU A 219 2.07 -7.35 -15.42
N ARG A 220 1.32 -7.06 -16.49
CA ARG A 220 1.84 -6.49 -17.72
C ARG A 220 1.31 -5.08 -17.89
N ASN A 221 2.04 -4.26 -18.64
CA ASN A 221 1.66 -2.90 -19.02
C ASN A 221 1.40 -1.99 -17.81
N ILE A 222 2.09 -2.24 -16.70
CA ILE A 222 1.97 -1.42 -15.48
C ILE A 222 2.75 -0.14 -15.68
N VAL A 223 2.06 0.99 -15.55
CA VAL A 223 2.65 2.33 -15.53
C VAL A 223 3.44 2.49 -14.24
N PHE A 224 4.71 2.87 -14.36
CA PHE A 224 5.61 3.14 -13.26
C PHE A 224 6.53 4.32 -13.59
N GLY A 225 7.10 4.93 -12.55
CA GLY A 225 8.10 5.98 -12.66
C GLY A 225 9.50 5.39 -12.78
N CYS A 226 10.18 5.72 -13.88
CA CYS A 226 11.56 5.38 -14.11
C CYS A 226 12.45 6.56 -13.65
N ALA A 227 12.88 6.52 -12.39
CA ALA A 227 13.53 7.65 -11.73
C ALA A 227 14.95 7.86 -12.27
N ARG A 228 15.20 9.05 -12.80
CA ARG A 228 16.52 9.52 -13.25
C ARG A 228 17.26 10.25 -12.14
N ARG A 229 16.52 10.97 -11.28
CA ARG A 229 17.08 11.78 -10.20
C ARG A 229 16.22 11.66 -8.96
N THR A 230 16.85 11.31 -7.85
CA THR A 230 16.23 11.27 -6.52
C THR A 230 17.26 11.68 -5.48
N ASN A 231 16.82 12.33 -4.40
CA ASN A 231 17.64 12.55 -3.19
C ASN A 231 17.28 11.54 -2.07
N LEU A 232 16.38 10.61 -2.35
CA LEU A 232 16.01 9.54 -1.44
C LEU A 232 17.04 8.43 -1.54
N ASN A 233 17.61 8.05 -0.41
CA ASN A 233 18.55 6.93 -0.34
C ASN A 233 17.78 5.60 -0.32
N MET A 234 16.96 5.32 -1.35
CA MET A 234 16.17 4.08 -1.49
C MET A 234 16.08 3.63 -2.94
N ASN A 235 15.71 2.36 -3.14
CA ASN A 235 15.53 1.76 -4.46
C ASN A 235 14.23 2.22 -5.16
N GLY A 236 13.16 2.45 -4.40
CA GLY A 236 11.88 2.90 -4.93
C GLY A 236 10.74 2.87 -3.91
N ILE A 237 9.55 3.28 -4.32
CA ILE A 237 8.32 3.27 -3.53
C ILE A 237 7.22 2.59 -4.33
N LEU A 238 6.43 1.75 -3.67
CA LEU A 238 5.18 1.18 -4.17
C LEU A 238 4.00 1.95 -3.59
N GLY A 239 3.42 2.83 -4.40
CA GLY A 239 2.19 3.55 -4.05
C GLY A 239 0.98 2.62 -4.01
N LEU A 240 0.32 2.60 -2.85
CA LEU A 240 -0.90 1.84 -2.56
C LEU A 240 -2.13 2.75 -2.36
N GLY A 241 -2.05 4.00 -2.80
CA GLY A 241 -3.16 4.96 -2.79
C GLY A 241 -4.34 4.56 -3.69
N ASN A 242 -5.33 5.44 -3.79
CA ASN A 242 -6.59 5.16 -4.48
C ASN A 242 -6.72 5.84 -5.87
N LEU A 243 -5.68 6.48 -6.38
CA LEU A 243 -5.70 7.10 -7.71
C LEU A 243 -5.21 6.13 -8.78
N ARG A 244 -5.42 6.44 -10.07
CA ARG A 244 -5.27 5.44 -11.15
C ARG A 244 -3.84 4.94 -11.33
N LEU A 245 -2.83 5.73 -10.98
CA LEU A 245 -1.43 5.32 -11.04
C LEU A 245 -1.03 4.34 -9.93
N SER A 246 -1.88 4.12 -8.92
CA SER A 246 -1.60 3.14 -7.87
C SER A 246 -1.67 1.71 -8.38
N LEU A 247 -0.84 0.84 -7.78
CA LEU A 247 -0.87 -0.57 -8.12
C LEU A 247 -2.25 -1.17 -7.82
N ILE A 248 -2.95 -0.68 -6.79
CA ILE A 248 -4.31 -1.10 -6.45
C ILE A 248 -5.25 -0.88 -7.65
N SER A 249 -5.23 0.32 -8.23
CA SER A 249 -6.04 0.69 -9.39
C SER A 249 -5.62 -0.06 -10.65
N GLN A 250 -4.32 -0.09 -10.96
CA GLN A 250 -3.80 -0.75 -12.16
C GLN A 250 -3.99 -2.28 -12.15
N TYR A 251 -4.01 -2.89 -10.96
CA TYR A 251 -4.34 -4.30 -10.79
C TYR A 251 -5.85 -4.58 -10.75
N ASN A 252 -6.70 -3.54 -10.88
CA ASN A 252 -8.16 -3.62 -10.76
C ASN A 252 -8.60 -4.30 -9.45
N ALA A 253 -7.89 -3.99 -8.36
CA ALA A 253 -8.23 -4.42 -7.02
C ALA A 253 -9.04 -3.36 -6.29
N SER A 254 -10.04 -3.81 -5.54
CA SER A 254 -10.84 -2.97 -4.64
C SER A 254 -10.39 -3.08 -3.17
N LYS A 255 -9.45 -4.00 -2.89
CA LYS A 255 -9.01 -4.33 -1.52
C LYS A 255 -7.53 -4.72 -1.50
N PHE A 256 -6.90 -4.42 -0.39
CA PHE A 256 -5.63 -4.99 0.03
C PHE A 256 -5.63 -5.15 1.55
N SER A 257 -4.70 -5.94 2.06
CA SER A 257 -4.43 -6.11 3.49
C SER A 257 -2.94 -6.29 3.71
N TYR A 258 -2.42 -5.76 4.80
CA TYR A 258 -1.07 -6.04 5.25
C TYR A 258 -1.08 -6.53 6.70
N CYS A 259 -0.22 -7.49 7.01
CA CYS A 259 -0.03 -8.00 8.36
C CYS A 259 1.42 -7.76 8.77
N ILE A 260 1.61 -7.01 9.86
CA ILE A 260 2.91 -6.73 10.45
C ILE A 260 2.91 -7.37 11.84
N GLY A 261 3.91 -8.23 12.09
CA GLY A 261 4.06 -8.91 13.37
C GLY A 261 5.04 -8.21 14.30
N ASN A 262 5.95 -8.99 14.90
CA ASN A 262 6.81 -8.47 15.96
C ASN A 262 7.96 -7.61 15.39
N ILE A 263 7.76 -6.29 15.36
CA ILE A 263 8.77 -5.32 14.88
C ILE A 263 10.04 -5.27 15.75
N SER A 264 9.96 -5.71 17.01
CA SER A 264 11.12 -5.80 17.90
C SER A 264 12.02 -6.99 17.57
N ASP A 265 11.48 -8.00 16.88
CA ASP A 265 12.24 -9.13 16.37
C ASP A 265 12.73 -8.84 14.94
N ARG A 266 14.02 -8.51 14.81
CA ARG A 266 14.67 -8.23 13.52
C ARG A 266 14.65 -9.44 12.57
N SER A 267 14.41 -10.65 13.06
CA SER A 267 14.33 -11.86 12.23
C SER A 267 12.89 -12.24 11.84
N TYR A 268 11.88 -11.47 12.26
CA TYR A 268 10.48 -11.77 11.98
C TYR A 268 10.18 -11.76 10.48
N GLU A 269 9.72 -12.90 9.95
CA GLU A 269 9.61 -13.15 8.50
C GLU A 269 8.18 -13.40 7.99
N TYR A 270 7.19 -13.26 8.87
CA TYR A 270 5.78 -13.56 8.59
C TYR A 270 4.95 -12.32 8.23
N ASN A 271 5.60 -11.19 7.92
CA ASN A 271 4.86 -10.02 7.45
C ASN A 271 4.45 -10.22 5.99
N GLU A 272 3.21 -9.86 5.66
CA GLU A 272 2.63 -10.10 4.34
C GLU A 272 1.83 -8.91 3.85
N LEU A 273 1.81 -8.73 2.53
CA LEU A 273 0.92 -7.85 1.79
C LEU A 273 0.12 -8.69 0.80
N VAL A 274 -1.20 -8.53 0.83
CA VAL A 274 -2.14 -9.19 -0.07
C VAL A 274 -2.95 -8.12 -0.78
N ILE A 275 -2.99 -8.17 -2.11
CA ILE A 275 -3.75 -7.23 -2.95
C ILE A 275 -4.72 -8.03 -3.81
N GLY A 276 -5.98 -7.62 -3.90
CA GLY A 276 -6.95 -8.25 -4.80
C GLY A 276 -8.35 -8.34 -4.22
N ASN A 277 -9.31 -8.67 -5.08
CA ASN A 277 -10.73 -8.70 -4.70
C ASN A 277 -11.08 -9.88 -3.79
N GLY A 278 -10.23 -10.91 -3.75
CA GLY A 278 -10.34 -12.08 -2.88
C GLY A 278 -9.84 -11.90 -1.46
N VAL A 279 -9.30 -10.73 -1.11
CA VAL A 279 -8.80 -10.46 0.24
C VAL A 279 -9.93 -10.66 1.26
N GLN A 280 -9.69 -11.58 2.20
CA GLN A 280 -10.58 -11.81 3.34
C GLN A 280 -10.16 -10.91 4.50
N LEU A 281 -11.06 -10.03 4.92
CA LEU A 281 -10.85 -9.14 6.06
C LEU A 281 -11.42 -9.79 7.31
N TRP A 282 -10.62 -9.85 8.38
CA TRP A 282 -10.99 -10.44 9.67
C TRP A 282 -11.03 -9.37 10.75
N GLY A 283 -11.94 -9.53 11.72
CA GLY A 283 -12.03 -8.65 12.89
C GLY A 283 -13.05 -7.51 12.75
N PRO A 284 -13.09 -6.59 13.73
CA PRO A 284 -13.99 -5.44 13.73
C PRO A 284 -13.74 -4.52 12.52
N GLN A 285 -14.82 -3.99 11.96
CA GLN A 285 -14.77 -3.11 10.79
C GLN A 285 -15.16 -1.68 11.17
N THR A 286 -14.60 -0.71 10.45
CA THR A 286 -14.98 0.70 10.53
C THR A 286 -15.15 1.23 9.11
N PRO A 287 -16.08 2.17 8.85
CA PRO A 287 -16.18 2.83 7.56
C PRO A 287 -14.86 3.51 7.18
N LEU A 288 -14.32 3.12 6.03
CA LEU A 288 -13.16 3.75 5.42
C LEU A 288 -13.64 4.85 4.45
N ILE A 289 -13.10 6.05 4.61
CA ILE A 289 -13.34 7.17 3.71
C ILE A 289 -12.14 7.24 2.77
N VAL A 290 -12.39 7.05 1.48
CA VAL A 290 -11.35 6.96 0.46
C VAL A 290 -11.42 8.19 -0.43
N GLU A 291 -10.43 9.05 -0.31
CA GLU A 291 -10.28 10.28 -1.09
C GLU A 291 -8.91 10.27 -1.78
N ASP A 292 -8.08 11.29 -1.59
CA ASP A 292 -6.66 11.28 -1.94
C ASP A 292 -5.87 10.28 -1.06
N LYS A 293 -6.35 10.04 0.17
CA LYS A 293 -5.78 9.09 1.14
C LYS A 293 -6.88 8.22 1.77
N TYR A 294 -6.45 7.28 2.61
CA TYR A 294 -7.31 6.44 3.43
C TYR A 294 -7.58 7.09 4.79
N TYR A 295 -8.82 7.49 5.03
CA TYR A 295 -9.24 8.16 6.26
C TYR A 295 -10.22 7.30 7.07
N ILE A 296 -10.15 7.41 8.39
CA ILE A 296 -11.17 6.92 9.31
C ILE A 296 -11.64 8.05 10.23
N ASN A 297 -12.87 7.95 10.71
CA ASN A 297 -13.36 8.83 11.78
C ASN A 297 -13.01 8.21 13.14
N LEU A 298 -12.26 8.94 13.96
CA LEU A 298 -11.94 8.50 15.32
C LEU A 298 -12.93 9.12 16.31
N GLU A 299 -13.75 8.28 16.94
CA GLU A 299 -14.81 8.73 17.84
C GLU A 299 -14.33 9.00 19.27
N GLY A 300 -13.25 8.34 19.69
CA GLY A 300 -12.76 8.43 21.06
C GLY A 300 -11.43 7.72 21.24
N ILE A 301 -10.66 8.19 22.22
CA ILE A 301 -9.42 7.54 22.67
C ILE A 301 -9.61 7.18 24.14
N LYS A 302 -9.37 5.92 24.48
CA LYS A 302 -9.44 5.43 25.86
C LYS A 302 -8.08 4.89 26.30
N ILE A 303 -7.60 5.40 27.42
CA ILE A 303 -6.34 4.98 28.05
C ILE A 303 -6.70 4.38 29.40
N GLY A 304 -6.58 3.05 29.51
CA GLY A 304 -7.09 2.31 30.66
C GLY A 304 -8.58 2.59 30.90
N TRP A 305 -8.89 3.30 31.99
CA TRP A 305 -10.25 3.69 32.36
C TRP A 305 -10.59 5.15 32.01
N ARG A 306 -9.61 5.95 31.58
CA ARG A 306 -9.78 7.36 31.20
C ARG A 306 -10.13 7.50 29.73
N THR A 307 -11.10 8.35 29.44
CA THR A 307 -11.39 8.80 28.07
C THR A 307 -10.69 10.14 27.85
N VAL A 308 -9.91 10.23 26.77
CA VAL A 308 -9.24 11.48 26.38
C VAL A 308 -10.31 12.46 25.89
N VAL A 309 -10.27 13.68 26.40
CA VAL A 309 -11.25 14.72 26.06
C VAL A 309 -10.70 15.58 24.93
N PHE A 310 -11.44 15.66 23.83
CA PHE A 310 -11.17 16.50 22.67
C PHE A 310 -12.48 16.85 21.93
N ASP A 311 -12.47 17.89 21.08
CA ASP A 311 -13.61 18.18 20.19
C ASP A 311 -13.70 17.07 19.11
N PRO A 312 -14.83 16.31 19.02
CA PRO A 312 -14.99 15.25 18.03
C PRO A 312 -14.79 15.71 16.58
N LYS A 313 -14.97 17.00 16.28
CA LYS A 313 -14.71 17.55 14.94
C LYS A 313 -13.25 17.41 14.51
N ILE A 314 -12.30 17.34 15.46
CA ILE A 314 -10.87 17.19 15.16
C ILE A 314 -10.60 15.93 14.36
N PHE A 315 -11.26 14.81 14.69
CA PHE A 315 -11.03 13.52 14.02
C PHE A 315 -12.21 13.06 13.18
N ARG A 316 -13.18 13.93 12.92
CA ARG A 316 -14.27 13.66 11.99
C ARG A 316 -13.95 14.30 10.65
N ARG A 317 -13.85 13.48 9.60
CA ARG A 317 -13.55 13.93 8.24
C ARG A 317 -14.63 14.87 7.72
N SER A 318 -14.20 16.00 7.18
CA SER A 318 -15.02 16.96 6.44
C SER A 318 -14.43 17.12 5.04
N SER A 319 -15.00 16.41 4.06
CA SER A 319 -14.52 16.44 2.67
C SER A 319 -14.64 17.83 2.05
N SER A 320 -15.68 18.60 2.41
CA SER A 320 -15.89 19.96 1.88
C SER A 320 -14.89 20.98 2.41
N GLU A 321 -14.41 20.81 3.64
CA GLU A 321 -13.45 21.71 4.26
C GLU A 321 -12.01 21.19 4.14
N TYR A 322 -11.84 19.97 3.62
CA TYR A 322 -10.58 19.22 3.62
C TYR A 322 -9.94 19.10 5.02
N THR A 323 -10.74 19.13 6.09
CA THR A 323 -10.28 19.02 7.48
C THR A 323 -10.67 17.71 8.16
N GLY A 324 -10.02 17.43 9.29
CA GLY A 324 -10.34 16.31 10.18
C GLY A 324 -10.10 14.91 9.62
N GLY A 325 -10.54 13.91 10.38
CA GLY A 325 -10.27 12.50 10.11
C GLY A 325 -8.90 12.05 10.65
N MET A 326 -8.67 10.74 10.60
CA MET A 326 -7.38 10.11 10.90
C MET A 326 -6.91 9.36 9.66
N VAL A 327 -5.71 9.68 9.18
CA VAL A 327 -5.10 9.01 8.02
C VAL A 327 -4.53 7.66 8.45
N VAL A 328 -4.79 6.61 7.67
CA VAL A 328 -4.16 5.29 7.80
C VAL A 328 -3.01 5.20 6.80
N ASP A 329 -1.77 5.27 7.31
CA ASP A 329 -0.59 5.48 6.48
C ASP A 329 0.58 4.55 6.82
N THR A 330 0.99 3.70 5.86
CA THR A 330 2.18 2.85 6.01
C THR A 330 3.49 3.59 5.75
N GLY A 331 3.43 4.79 5.16
CA GLY A 331 4.56 5.72 5.02
C GLY A 331 4.95 6.41 6.33
N SER A 332 4.22 6.19 7.44
CA SER A 332 4.55 6.70 8.77
C SER A 332 4.67 5.57 9.79
N THR A 333 5.82 5.47 10.46
CA THR A 333 6.03 4.43 11.47
C THR A 333 5.27 4.75 12.77
N LEU A 334 5.24 6.02 13.19
CA LEU A 334 4.57 6.45 14.42
C LEU A 334 3.21 7.09 14.15
N SER A 335 2.30 6.96 15.11
CA SER A 335 1.02 7.66 15.09
C SER A 335 1.14 9.06 15.68
N PHE A 336 0.42 10.01 15.09
CA PHE A 336 0.36 11.40 15.56
C PHE A 336 -1.04 11.80 15.93
N ILE A 337 -1.11 12.62 16.97
CA ILE A 337 -2.33 13.31 17.39
C ILE A 337 -2.07 14.82 17.37
N PRO A 338 -3.07 15.64 17.03
CA PRO A 338 -2.92 17.09 17.07
C PRO A 338 -2.51 17.59 18.46
N LEU A 339 -1.73 18.67 18.50
CA LEU A 339 -1.25 19.27 19.75
C LEU A 339 -2.40 19.66 20.70
N SER A 340 -3.55 20.05 20.14
CA SER A 340 -4.78 20.35 20.89
C SER A 340 -5.36 19.14 21.65
N VAL A 341 -5.01 17.92 21.25
CA VAL A 341 -5.41 16.66 21.91
C VAL A 341 -4.29 16.13 22.80
N LEU A 342 -3.03 16.42 22.46
CA LEU A 342 -1.84 15.87 23.13
C LEU A 342 -1.84 16.08 24.63
N THR A 343 -2.12 17.30 25.11
CA THR A 343 -2.13 17.57 26.56
C THR A 343 -3.16 16.72 27.31
N SER A 344 -4.36 16.52 26.74
CA SER A 344 -5.41 15.68 27.35
C SER A 344 -5.02 14.19 27.32
N PHE A 345 -4.34 13.79 26.25
CA PHE A 345 -3.79 12.44 26.09
C PHE A 345 -2.69 12.14 27.12
N GLU A 346 -1.69 13.02 27.24
CA GLU A 346 -0.59 12.91 28.22
C GLU A 346 -1.12 12.89 29.66
N ASN A 347 -2.05 13.79 30.00
CA ASN A 347 -2.69 13.81 31.32
C ASN A 347 -3.42 12.50 31.62
N SER A 348 -4.09 11.92 30.61
CA SER A 348 -4.78 10.64 30.76
C SER A 348 -3.81 9.49 30.99
N ILE A 349 -2.65 9.49 30.32
CA ILE A 349 -1.56 8.53 30.57
C ILE A 349 -1.04 8.66 32.00
N SER A 350 -0.64 9.87 32.41
CA SER A 350 -0.06 10.10 33.74
C SER A 350 -0.98 9.62 34.85
N GLN A 351 -2.28 9.92 34.77
CA GLN A 351 -3.26 9.50 35.78
C GLN A 351 -3.47 7.98 35.82
N VAL A 352 -3.41 7.30 34.67
CA VAL A 352 -3.54 5.83 34.62
C VAL A 352 -2.31 5.18 35.25
N ILE A 353 -1.11 5.67 34.90
CA ILE A 353 0.16 5.20 35.43
C ILE A 353 0.23 5.43 36.95
N GLU A 354 -0.07 6.64 37.42
CA GLU A 354 -0.10 6.98 38.85
C GLU A 354 -1.04 6.09 39.63
N LYS A 355 -2.27 5.87 39.13
CA LYS A 355 -3.23 4.97 39.79
C LYS A 355 -2.71 3.53 39.82
N GLN A 356 -2.05 3.07 38.78
CA GLN A 356 -1.46 1.73 38.74
C GLN A 356 -0.33 1.60 39.76
N PHE A 357 0.56 2.59 39.87
CA PHE A 357 1.57 2.64 40.92
C PHE A 357 0.97 2.67 42.33
N GLN A 358 -0.05 3.49 42.58
CA GLN A 358 -0.76 3.52 43.85
C GLN A 358 -1.41 2.18 44.18
N THR A 359 -2.02 1.52 43.18
CA THR A 359 -2.63 0.19 43.34
C THR A 359 -1.58 -0.85 43.71
N ILE A 360 -0.44 -0.85 43.01
CA ILE A 360 0.71 -1.71 43.34
C ILE A 360 1.13 -1.45 44.79
N LEU A 361 1.46 -0.22 45.15
CA LEU A 361 1.89 0.13 46.52
C LEU A 361 0.87 -0.28 47.60
N SER A 362 -0.43 -0.18 47.32
CA SER A 362 -1.49 -0.61 48.24
C SER A 362 -1.62 -2.13 48.40
N HIS A 363 -1.23 -2.90 47.38
CA HIS A 363 -1.16 -4.37 47.43
C HIS A 363 0.20 -4.88 47.90
N THR A 364 1.25 -4.07 47.78
CA THR A 364 2.58 -4.31 48.34
C THR A 364 2.70 -3.81 49.78
N THR A 365 1.61 -3.75 50.56
CA THR A 365 1.70 -3.80 52.02
C THR A 365 2.38 -5.10 52.42
N ILE A 366 3.70 -5.11 52.32
CA ILE A 366 4.58 -5.90 53.15
C ILE A 366 4.24 -5.41 54.55
N THR A 367 3.75 -6.32 55.39
CA THR A 367 3.82 -6.19 56.83
C THR A 367 5.29 -6.05 57.22
N THR A 368 5.86 -4.85 57.08
CA THR A 368 7.09 -4.48 57.79
C THR A 368 6.66 -3.98 59.15
N GLN A 369 6.77 -4.85 60.15
CA GLN A 369 7.00 -4.40 61.51
C GLN A 369 8.29 -3.56 61.50
N GLY A 370 8.12 -2.24 61.47
CA GLY A 370 9.21 -1.28 61.64
C GLY A 370 10.04 -1.02 60.39
N TYR A 371 10.45 0.24 60.27
CA TYR A 371 11.33 0.86 59.28
C TYR A 371 10.66 1.44 58.03
N ALA A 372 10.68 2.77 58.00
CA ALA A 372 10.37 3.61 56.85
C ALA A 372 11.47 3.49 55.79
N ILE A 373 11.08 3.39 54.53
CA ILE A 373 11.97 3.56 53.39
C ILE A 373 11.59 4.91 52.74
N MET A 374 12.48 5.90 52.86
CA MET A 374 12.44 7.07 51.99
C MET A 374 13.09 6.69 50.67
N VAL A 375 12.40 6.95 49.56
CA VAL A 375 12.98 6.91 48.22
C VAL A 375 12.92 8.33 47.68
N TRP A 376 14.09 8.88 47.34
CA TRP A 376 14.24 10.17 46.65
C TRP A 376 13.87 10.06 45.18
#